data_AF-A0A3D8IAC3-F1
#
_entry.id   AF-A0A3D8IAC3-F1
#
_cell.length_a   1.000
_cell.length_b   1.000
_cell.length_c   1.000
_cell.angle_alpha   90.00
_cell.angle_beta   90.00
_cell.angle_gamma   90.00
#
_symmetry.space_group_name_H-M   'P 1'
#
loop_
_entity.id
_entity.type
_entity.pdbx_description
1 polymer ?
#
loop_
_entity_poly.entity_id
_entity_poly.type
_entity_poly.pdbx_seq_one_letter_code
_entity_poly.pdbx_strand_id
1 'polypeptide(L)'
;MNSRNKNIIKSTYSYFIIAKSFYEYSFNSSKQLLKDYFLFWSIFYLKETLRCIQITGYKKELGFSKSDLARFYSLLKGKYKFCFHFPRIYGFPKKVRIFFSSKFKKILKIS
;
A
#
# COMPACT_ATOMS: atom_id res chain seq x y z
N MET A 1 -1.70 13.03 -17.70
CA MET A 1 -1.94 11.90 -16.77
C MET A 1 -3.34 11.33 -17.01
N ASN A 2 -3.45 10.01 -17.26
CA ASN A 2 -4.72 9.36 -17.61
C ASN A 2 -5.79 9.52 -16.50
N SER A 3 -7.08 9.62 -16.84
CA SER A 3 -8.18 9.87 -15.88
C SER A 3 -8.19 8.88 -14.72
N ARG A 4 -7.95 7.60 -15.01
CA ARG A 4 -7.81 6.51 -14.04
C ARG A 4 -6.70 6.76 -13.00
N ASN A 5 -5.56 7.30 -13.43
CA ASN A 5 -4.45 7.61 -12.51
C ASN A 5 -4.76 8.79 -11.60
N LYS A 6 -5.53 9.79 -12.08
CA LYS A 6 -6.00 10.90 -11.25
C LYS A 6 -6.93 10.40 -10.14
N ASN A 7 -7.85 9.49 -10.47
CA ASN A 7 -8.76 8.90 -9.47
C ASN A 7 -7.99 8.08 -8.43
N ILE A 8 -7.03 7.25 -8.84
CA ILE A 8 -6.20 6.48 -7.90
C ILE A 8 -5.42 7.41 -6.97
N ILE A 9 -4.85 8.50 -7.47
CA ILE A 9 -4.12 9.48 -6.65
C ILE A 9 -5.04 10.10 -5.60
N LYS A 10 -6.24 10.54 -5.99
CA LYS A 10 -7.25 11.07 -5.04
C LYS A 10 -7.62 10.02 -3.98
N SER A 11 -7.92 8.79 -4.39
CA SER A 11 -8.22 7.70 -3.45
C SER A 11 -7.05 7.40 -2.52
N THR A 12 -5.82 7.42 -3.03
CA THR A 12 -4.61 7.21 -2.22
C THR A 12 -4.51 8.25 -1.12
N TYR A 13 -4.73 9.52 -1.45
CA TYR A 13 -4.74 10.60 -0.48
C TYR A 13 -5.86 10.45 0.55
N SER A 14 -7.09 10.15 0.10
CA SER A 14 -8.22 9.90 0.99
C SER A 14 -7.94 8.77 1.99
N TYR A 15 -7.42 7.63 1.51
CA TYR A 15 -7.06 6.52 2.40
C TYR A 15 -5.96 6.91 3.39
N PHE A 16 -4.96 7.69 2.96
CA PHE A 16 -3.91 8.16 3.85
C PHE A 16 -4.46 9.06 4.97
N ILE A 17 -5.33 10.01 4.62
CA ILE A 17 -5.96 10.91 5.60
C ILE A 17 -6.81 10.12 6.58
N ILE A 18 -7.65 9.19 6.11
CA ILE A 18 -8.48 8.36 6.98
C ILE A 18 -7.59 7.51 7.91
N ALA A 19 -6.53 6.89 7.40
CA ALA A 19 -5.60 6.11 8.20
C ALA A 19 -4.94 6.95 9.31
N LYS A 20 -4.54 8.18 8.97
CA LYS A 20 -3.95 9.14 9.90
C LYS A 20 -4.96 9.56 10.99
N SER A 21 -6.19 9.90 10.62
CA SER A 21 -7.23 10.28 11.59
C SER A 21 -7.53 9.16 12.58
N PHE A 22 -7.68 7.92 12.09
CA PHE A 22 -7.87 6.76 12.96
C PHE A 22 -6.68 6.49 13.88
N TYR A 23 -5.45 6.69 13.37
CA TYR A 23 -4.27 6.59 14.22
C TYR A 23 -4.32 7.62 15.35
N GLU A 24 -4.59 8.88 15.04
CA GLU A 24 -4.69 9.95 16.03
C GLU A 24 -5.80 9.69 17.06
N TYR A 25 -6.97 9.21 16.63
CA TYR A 25 -8.04 8.79 17.54
C TYR A 25 -7.63 7.65 18.47
N SER A 26 -6.77 6.73 18.01
CA SER A 26 -6.25 5.65 18.87
C SER A 26 -5.37 6.18 20.01
N PHE A 27 -4.63 7.27 19.82
CA PHE A 27 -3.85 7.89 20.91
C PHE A 27 -4.73 8.66 21.89
N ASN A 28 -5.76 9.34 21.38
CA ASN A 28 -6.63 10.21 22.19
C ASN A 28 -7.72 9.45 22.95
N SER A 29 -7.93 8.16 22.65
CA SER A 29 -8.95 7.35 23.31
C SER A 29 -8.50 6.89 24.70
N SER A 30 -9.38 7.00 25.70
CA SER A 30 -9.10 6.49 27.06
C SER A 30 -9.39 4.99 27.21
N LYS A 31 -10.40 4.48 26.50
CA LYS A 31 -10.83 3.08 26.56
C LYS A 31 -10.00 2.19 25.63
N GLN A 32 -9.41 1.11 26.15
CA GLN A 32 -8.58 0.19 25.38
C GLN A 32 -9.30 -0.38 24.15
N LEU A 33 -10.58 -0.78 24.30
CA LEU A 33 -11.37 -1.31 23.19
C LEU A 33 -11.52 -0.32 22.02
N LEU A 34 -11.64 0.98 22.31
CA LEU A 34 -11.68 2.01 21.28
C LEU A 34 -10.30 2.23 20.65
N LYS A 35 -9.23 2.19 21.45
CA LYS A 35 -7.85 2.26 20.92
C LYS A 35 -7.61 1.16 19.89
N ASP A 36 -7.95 -0.07 20.23
CA ASP A 36 -7.73 -1.24 19.38
C ASP A 36 -8.59 -1.17 18.10
N TYR A 37 -9.85 -0.74 18.24
CA TYR A 37 -10.73 -0.51 17.10
C TYR A 37 -10.17 0.54 16.12
N PHE A 38 -9.75 1.70 16.63
CA PHE A 38 -9.19 2.76 15.79
C PHE A 38 -7.86 2.36 15.18
N LEU A 39 -6.99 1.67 15.93
CA LEU A 39 -5.73 1.16 15.41
C LEU A 39 -5.94 0.14 14.29
N PHE A 40 -6.93 -0.75 14.44
CA PHE A 40 -7.30 -1.72 13.41
C PHE A 40 -7.69 -1.01 12.09
N TRP A 41 -8.56 -0.01 12.16
CA TRP A 41 -8.99 0.75 10.98
C TRP A 41 -7.85 1.58 10.38
N SER A 42 -7.01 2.19 11.21
CA SER A 42 -5.80 2.87 10.75
C SER A 42 -4.93 1.94 9.90
N ILE A 43 -4.63 0.75 10.42
CA ILE A 43 -3.83 -0.26 9.72
C ILE A 43 -4.50 -0.71 8.41
N PHE A 44 -5.82 -0.88 8.42
CA PHE A 44 -6.57 -1.25 7.22
C PHE A 44 -6.41 -0.20 6.11
N TYR A 45 -6.67 1.08 6.40
CA TYR A 45 -6.55 2.15 5.41
C TYR A 45 -5.10 2.42 4.99
N LEU A 46 -4.12 2.18 5.87
CA LEU A 46 -2.70 2.18 5.51
C LEU A 46 -2.36 1.13 4.46
N LYS A 47 -2.94 -0.07 4.57
CA LYS A 47 -2.77 -1.12 3.56
C LYS A 47 -3.40 -0.73 2.22
N GLU A 48 -4.57 -0.10 2.22
CA GLU A 48 -5.19 0.42 0.98
C GLU A 48 -4.35 1.54 0.36
N THR A 49 -3.84 2.47 1.18
CA THR A 49 -2.91 3.50 0.74
C THR A 49 -1.71 2.88 0.02
N LEU A 50 -1.06 1.89 0.63
CA LEU A 50 0.08 1.19 0.03
C LEU A 50 -0.29 0.46 -1.27
N ARG A 51 -1.45 -0.19 -1.34
CA ARG A 51 -1.93 -0.83 -2.58
C ARG A 51 -2.08 0.17 -3.73
N CYS A 52 -2.60 1.36 -3.46
CA CYS A 52 -2.68 2.40 -4.47
C CYS A 52 -1.29 2.92 -4.88
N ILE A 53 -0.38 3.12 -3.90
CA ILE A 53 1.01 3.50 -4.18
C ILE A 53 1.73 2.44 -5.01
N GLN A 54 1.40 1.15 -4.91
CA GLN A 54 2.00 0.13 -5.79
C GLN A 54 1.79 0.41 -7.27
N ILE A 55 0.64 1.02 -7.60
CA ILE A 55 0.27 1.35 -8.98
C ILE A 55 0.93 2.66 -9.41
N THR A 56 0.89 3.68 -8.57
CA THR A 56 1.30 5.05 -8.94
C THR A 56 2.78 5.34 -8.66
N GLY A 57 3.37 4.66 -7.68
CA GLY A 57 4.63 5.04 -7.02
C GLY A 57 4.45 6.24 -6.09
N TYR A 58 5.51 6.62 -5.37
CA TYR A 58 5.52 7.90 -4.66
C TYR A 58 5.59 9.03 -5.68
N LYS A 59 4.44 9.65 -5.93
CA LYS A 59 4.33 10.81 -6.79
C LYS A 59 4.12 12.08 -5.98
N LYS A 60 4.60 13.22 -6.48
CA LYS A 60 4.42 14.53 -5.81
C LYS A 60 2.94 14.90 -5.68
N GLU A 61 2.09 14.47 -6.61
CA GLU A 61 0.65 14.78 -6.59
C GLU A 61 -0.16 13.99 -5.55
N LEU A 62 0.46 13.11 -4.77
CA LEU A 62 -0.22 12.33 -3.72
C LEU A 62 -0.66 13.17 -2.52
N GLY A 63 -0.11 14.38 -2.34
CA GLY A 63 -0.43 15.23 -1.19
C GLY A 63 0.20 14.79 0.14
N PHE A 64 1.04 13.75 0.13
CA PHE A 64 1.88 13.33 1.26
C PHE A 64 3.20 12.74 0.77
N SER A 65 4.20 12.76 1.64
CA SER A 65 5.56 12.27 1.38
C SER A 65 5.80 10.88 1.97
N LYS A 66 6.89 10.22 1.54
CA LYS A 66 7.32 8.94 2.15
C LYS A 66 7.61 9.10 3.64
N SER A 67 8.13 10.24 4.07
CA SER A 67 8.36 10.58 5.48
C SER A 67 7.08 10.67 6.30
N ASP A 68 6.00 11.19 5.72
CA ASP A 68 4.69 11.22 6.40
C ASP A 68 4.18 9.80 6.64
N LEU A 69 4.36 8.91 5.65
CA LEU A 69 4.00 7.50 5.78
C LEU A 69 4.94 6.73 6.73
N ALA A 70 6.19 7.18 6.91
CA ALA A 70 7.19 6.52 7.74
C ALA A 70 6.79 6.47 9.21
N ARG A 71 5.98 7.43 9.69
CA ARG A 71 5.43 7.45 11.05
C ARG A 71 4.62 6.19 11.39
N PHE A 72 4.07 5.54 10.37
CA PHE A 72 3.24 4.34 10.52
C PHE A 72 4.02 3.05 10.21
N TYR A 73 5.33 3.13 9.95
CA TYR A 73 6.12 2.00 9.48
C TYR A 73 6.14 0.83 10.47
N SER A 74 6.12 1.12 11.77
CA SER A 74 6.04 0.13 12.84
C SER A 74 4.77 -0.73 12.77
N LEU A 75 3.66 -0.17 12.27
CA LEU A 75 2.38 -0.84 12.13
C LEU A 75 2.31 -1.79 10.91
N LEU A 76 3.20 -1.60 9.94
CA LEU A 76 3.20 -2.38 8.71
C LEU A 76 3.87 -3.74 8.93
N LYS A 77 3.36 -4.79 8.28
CA LYS A 77 3.94 -6.14 8.33
C LYS A 77 4.05 -6.78 6.95
N GLY A 78 5.02 -7.69 6.82
CA GLY A 78 5.24 -8.50 5.62
C GLY A 78 5.36 -7.68 4.33
N LYS A 79 4.54 -8.03 3.33
CA LYS A 79 4.56 -7.39 2.00
C LYS A 79 4.40 -5.87 2.00
N TYR A 80 3.72 -5.32 3.00
CA TYR A 80 3.45 -3.88 3.09
C TYR A 80 4.70 -3.09 3.49
N LYS A 81 5.60 -3.66 4.30
CA LYS A 81 6.92 -3.05 4.59
C LYS A 81 7.79 -3.02 3.33
N PHE A 82 7.76 -4.08 2.52
CA PHE A 82 8.47 -4.09 1.24
C PHE A 82 7.88 -3.06 0.28
N CYS A 83 6.55 -2.99 0.18
CA CYS A 83 5.85 -2.01 -0.65
C CYS A 83 6.19 -0.56 -0.27
N PHE A 84 6.34 -0.27 1.02
CA PHE A 84 6.75 1.05 1.49
C PHE A 84 8.12 1.48 0.93
N HIS A 85 9.06 0.54 0.79
CA HIS A 85 10.37 0.85 0.19
C HIS A 85 10.34 0.83 -1.32
N PHE A 86 9.65 -0.17 -1.89
CA PHE A 86 9.69 -0.49 -3.31
C PHE A 86 8.29 -0.65 -3.90
N PRO A 87 7.50 0.44 -4.01
CA PRO A 87 6.09 0.36 -4.38
C PRO A 87 5.88 -0.24 -5.77
N ARG A 88 6.67 0.14 -6.78
CA ARG A 88 6.53 -0.35 -8.15
C ARG A 88 7.12 -1.74 -8.40
N ILE A 89 7.99 -2.22 -7.50
CA ILE A 89 8.66 -3.52 -7.66
C ILE A 89 7.72 -4.67 -7.30
N TYR A 90 6.63 -4.43 -6.57
CA TYR A 90 5.73 -5.51 -6.15
C TYR A 90 4.95 -6.18 -7.32
N GLY A 91 4.98 -5.61 -8.52
CA GLY A 91 4.52 -6.27 -9.76
C GLY A 91 5.59 -7.10 -10.48
N PHE A 92 6.86 -6.89 -10.15
CA PHE A 92 8.01 -7.52 -10.81
C PHE A 92 8.09 -9.03 -10.55
N PRO A 93 7.95 -9.55 -9.31
CA PRO A 93 7.94 -11.00 -9.07
C PRO A 93 6.82 -11.71 -9.81
N LYS A 94 5.64 -11.07 -9.96
CA LYS A 94 4.50 -11.68 -10.67
C LYS A 94 4.75 -11.77 -12.17
N LYS A 95 5.34 -10.73 -12.79
CA LYS A 95 5.73 -10.75 -14.20
C LYS A 95 6.84 -11.76 -14.47
N VAL A 96 7.83 -11.83 -13.58
CA VAL A 96 8.91 -12.82 -13.64
C VAL A 96 8.36 -14.24 -13.50
N ARG A 97 7.49 -14.50 -12.52
CA ARG A 97 6.81 -15.80 -12.36
C ARG A 97 6.02 -16.19 -13.61
N ILE A 98 5.22 -15.28 -14.16
CA ILE A 98 4.45 -15.53 -15.39
C ILE A 98 5.38 -15.83 -16.57
N PHE A 99 6.48 -15.08 -16.70
CA PHE A 99 7.48 -15.29 -17.75
C PHE A 99 8.17 -16.66 -17.63
N PHE A 100 8.59 -17.06 -16.43
CA PHE A 100 9.16 -18.39 -16.24
C PHE A 100 8.12 -19.50 -16.46
N SER A 101 6.91 -19.36 -15.92
CA SER A 101 5.84 -20.34 -16.13
C SER A 101 5.43 -20.49 -17.60
N SER A 102 5.42 -19.41 -18.38
CA SER A 102 5.12 -19.47 -19.82
C SER A 102 6.26 -20.11 -20.61
N LYS A 103 7.52 -19.81 -20.25
CA LYS A 103 8.71 -20.40 -20.88
C LYS A 103 8.81 -21.91 -20.57
N PHE A 104 8.58 -22.32 -19.33
CA PHE A 104 8.54 -23.73 -18.92
C PHE A 104 7.43 -24.53 -19.62
N LYS A 105 6.21 -23.98 -19.72
CA LYS A 105 5.12 -24.62 -20.48
C LYS A 105 5.44 -24.79 -21.95
N LYS A 106 6.23 -23.88 -22.54
CA LYS A 106 6.65 -23.96 -23.94
C LYS A 106 7.68 -25.06 -24.16
N ILE A 107 8.62 -25.24 -23.22
CA ILE A 107 9.62 -26.32 -23.23
C ILE A 107 8.95 -27.69 -23.08
N LEU A 108 8.02 -27.84 -22.13
CA LEU A 108 7.29 -29.10 -21.88
C LEU A 108 6.30 -29.51 -22.97
N LYS A 109 5.94 -28.62 -23.90
CA LYS A 109 5.08 -28.95 -25.06
C LYS A 109 5.87 -29.39 -26.30
N ILE A 110 7.20 -29.30 -26.25
CA ILE A 110 8.11 -29.61 -27.36
C ILE A 110 8.86 -30.93 -27.09
N SER A 111 8.76 -31.48 -25.87
CA SER A 111 9.11 -32.87 -25.53
C SER A 111 7.90 -33.79 -25.68
#